data_AF-A0A929HZ63-F1
#
_entry.id   AF-A0A929HZ63-F1
#
_cell.length_a   1.000
_cell.length_b   1.000
_cell.length_c   1.000
_cell.angle_alpha   90.00
_cell.angle_beta   90.00
_cell.angle_gamma   90.00
#
_symmetry.space_group_name_H-M   'P 1'
#
loop_
_entity.id
_entity.type
_entity.pdbx_description
1 polymer ?
#
loop_
_entity_poly.entity_id
_entity_poly.type
_entity_poly.pdbx_seq_one_letter_code
_entity_poly.pdbx_strand_id
1 'polypeptide(L)'
;DMDDIRTGWDIFFDIDANEDLEHGRIAAKLMVEALAAHGVHNVSLKFSGRRGFHIGVSCKSLPEKVNFLPLEVQYPLLLQKIADYLRDYIRKGLVEALVDYDESLKSKMNGDPYSILEVEHNWSFRHLFRMPYSFNEKTWLVSLPIDIDKLDRFKVEDAKPKNVQSDLLGFMDAFKENEALDLVMEALDYTCEEDKKESKRDKRTDKLRSHMRARGAFIRDTKEKVEKEGVFVEQRASKVISDQTEIENLAKDIEKLKTDIKYGVTDKIPEEFFPPCINNIFKGLKDGRKRAVFILINFLRSAGWEWKEIEERLKEWNEKNPEPID
;
A
#
# COMPACT_ATOMS: atom_id res chain seq x y z
N ASP A 1 -14.92 -18.37 -9.75
CA ASP A 1 -14.12 -17.81 -10.86
C ASP A 1 -12.84 -17.10 -10.44
N MET A 2 -12.89 -15.94 -9.77
CA MET A 2 -11.67 -15.14 -9.51
C MET A 2 -10.68 -15.76 -8.49
N ASP A 3 -11.15 -16.54 -7.52
CA ASP A 3 -10.27 -17.24 -6.58
C ASP A 3 -9.68 -18.51 -7.21
N ASP A 4 -10.35 -19.13 -8.19
CA ASP A 4 -9.91 -20.37 -8.85
C ASP A 4 -8.69 -20.18 -9.77
N ILE A 5 -8.35 -18.92 -10.10
CA ILE A 5 -7.12 -18.56 -10.82
C ILE A 5 -5.97 -18.13 -9.91
N ARG A 6 -6.19 -18.02 -8.59
CA ARG A 6 -5.14 -17.62 -7.65
C ARG A 6 -4.29 -18.82 -7.28
N THR A 7 -3.06 -18.88 -7.79
CA THR A 7 -2.09 -19.94 -7.45
C THR A 7 -1.21 -19.58 -6.24
N GLY A 8 -1.38 -18.39 -5.65
CA GLY A 8 -0.60 -17.89 -4.52
C GLY A 8 -0.74 -16.37 -4.36
N TRP A 9 0.00 -15.80 -3.40
CA TRP A 9 0.13 -14.37 -3.16
C TRP A 9 1.47 -14.09 -2.47
N ASP A 10 2.17 -13.03 -2.87
CA ASP A 10 3.45 -12.64 -2.29
C ASP A 10 3.24 -11.84 -0.99
N ILE A 11 4.19 -11.91 -0.04
CA ILE A 11 4.22 -10.93 1.05
C ILE A 11 4.71 -9.61 0.45
N PHE A 12 3.99 -8.53 0.71
CA PHE A 12 4.36 -7.21 0.24
C PHE A 12 4.04 -6.17 1.31
N PHE A 13 4.95 -5.22 1.52
CA PHE A 13 4.76 -4.07 2.40
C PHE A 13 5.03 -2.79 1.61
N ASP A 14 4.09 -1.85 1.65
CA ASP A 14 4.30 -0.49 1.16
C ASP A 14 4.59 0.40 2.36
N ILE A 15 5.74 1.10 2.33
CA ILE A 15 6.19 2.00 3.38
C ILE A 15 6.20 3.40 2.78
N ASP A 16 5.29 4.30 3.18
CA ASP A 16 5.25 5.69 2.69
C ASP A 16 5.42 6.69 3.84
N ALA A 17 6.40 7.59 3.73
CA ALA A 17 6.66 8.60 4.74
C ALA A 17 5.95 9.94 4.45
N ASN A 18 5.46 10.58 5.51
CA ASN A 18 4.62 11.78 5.40
C ASN A 18 5.39 13.04 4.99
N GLU A 19 6.68 13.13 5.33
CA GLU A 19 7.51 14.33 5.14
C GLU A 19 8.86 14.00 4.47
N ASP A 20 9.69 13.16 5.11
CA ASP A 20 11.07 12.86 4.71
C ASP A 20 11.24 11.39 4.24
N LEU A 21 12.08 11.17 3.22
CA LEU A 21 12.45 9.84 2.73
C LEU A 21 13.26 9.05 3.78
N GLU A 22 14.03 9.72 4.63
CA GLU A 22 14.86 9.05 5.65
C GLU A 22 14.01 8.27 6.66
N HIS A 23 12.82 8.77 7.03
CA HIS A 23 11.88 8.02 7.87
C HIS A 23 11.49 6.68 7.22
N GLY A 24 11.20 6.73 5.90
CA GLY A 24 10.89 5.54 5.11
C GLY A 24 12.10 4.59 4.99
N ARG A 25 13.33 5.11 4.93
CA ARG A 25 14.56 4.30 4.90
C ARG A 25 14.78 3.58 6.23
N ILE A 26 14.62 4.28 7.36
CA ILE A 26 14.72 3.72 8.71
C ILE A 26 13.70 2.59 8.90
N ALA A 27 12.43 2.82 8.53
CA ALA A 27 11.39 1.80 8.58
C ALA A 27 11.68 0.60 7.65
N ALA A 28 12.15 0.84 6.42
CA ALA A 28 12.52 -0.23 5.50
C ALA A 28 13.66 -1.09 6.03
N LYS A 29 14.69 -0.47 6.63
CA LYS A 29 15.81 -1.17 7.25
C LYS A 29 15.35 -2.07 8.41
N LEU A 30 14.57 -1.53 9.34
CA LEU A 30 14.03 -2.30 10.47
C LEU A 30 13.09 -3.43 10.02
N MET A 31 12.30 -3.23 8.96
CA MET A 31 11.49 -4.30 8.36
C MET A 31 12.34 -5.42 7.74
N VAL A 32 13.43 -5.10 7.05
CA VAL A 32 14.36 -6.10 6.50
C VAL A 32 15.09 -6.85 7.63
N GLU A 33 15.53 -6.14 8.67
CA GLU A 33 16.16 -6.75 9.85
C GLU A 33 15.18 -7.66 10.62
N ALA A 34 13.91 -7.27 10.74
CA ALA A 34 12.86 -8.13 11.30
C ALA A 34 12.64 -9.38 10.43
N LEU A 35 12.44 -9.24 9.11
CA LEU A 35 12.30 -10.39 8.21
C LEU A 35 13.48 -11.37 8.33
N ALA A 36 14.71 -10.86 8.40
CA ALA A 36 15.91 -11.68 8.59
C ALA A 36 15.98 -12.36 9.97
N ALA A 37 15.48 -11.74 11.04
CA ALA A 37 15.36 -12.35 12.36
C ALA A 37 14.39 -13.55 12.39
N HIS A 38 13.40 -13.55 11.47
CA HIS A 38 12.43 -14.62 11.26
C HIS A 38 12.83 -15.61 10.15
N GLY A 39 14.11 -15.65 9.80
CA GLY A 39 14.68 -16.58 8.81
C GLY A 39 14.48 -16.20 7.34
N VAL A 40 13.83 -15.05 7.06
CA VAL A 40 13.54 -14.60 5.69
C VAL A 40 14.69 -13.75 5.15
N HIS A 41 15.53 -14.35 4.30
CA HIS A 41 16.72 -13.71 3.73
C HIS A 41 16.55 -13.35 2.25
N ASN A 42 15.72 -14.09 1.49
CA ASN A 42 15.39 -13.74 0.10
C ASN A 42 14.34 -12.60 0.02
N VAL A 43 14.71 -11.44 0.54
CA VAL A 43 13.90 -10.22 0.54
C VAL A 43 14.24 -9.36 -0.67
N SER A 44 13.23 -8.79 -1.32
CA SER A 44 13.38 -7.80 -2.38
C SER A 44 12.96 -6.42 -1.90
N LEU A 45 13.74 -5.40 -2.27
CA LEU A 45 13.54 -4.01 -1.86
C LEU A 45 13.50 -3.10 -3.10
N LYS A 46 12.61 -2.11 -3.10
CA LYS A 46 12.60 -1.06 -4.13
C LYS A 46 12.13 0.29 -3.58
N PHE A 47 12.63 1.36 -4.17
CA PHE A 47 12.10 2.70 -3.95
C PHE A 47 10.70 2.85 -4.58
N SER A 48 9.76 3.50 -3.90
CA SER A 48 8.38 3.72 -4.37
C SER A 48 8.26 4.77 -5.49
N GLY A 49 9.34 5.50 -5.75
CA GLY A 49 9.35 6.67 -6.62
C GLY A 49 9.03 7.99 -5.90
N ARG A 50 8.81 8.00 -4.57
CA ARG A 50 8.54 9.24 -3.81
C ARG A 50 9.30 9.37 -2.49
N ARG A 51 8.72 8.94 -1.37
CA ARG A 51 9.31 9.05 -0.01
C ARG A 51 9.22 7.71 0.74
N GLY A 52 9.20 6.64 -0.03
CA GLY A 52 8.82 5.34 0.47
C GLY A 52 9.58 4.22 -0.21
N PHE A 53 9.43 3.03 0.35
CA PHE A 53 10.04 1.80 -0.10
C PHE A 53 9.01 0.69 -0.10
N HIS A 54 9.11 -0.22 -1.06
CA HIS A 54 8.29 -1.43 -1.06
C HIS A 54 9.22 -2.60 -0.77
N ILE A 55 8.80 -3.45 0.15
CA ILE A 55 9.47 -4.71 0.47
C ILE A 55 8.60 -5.85 -0.06
N GLY A 56 9.21 -6.83 -0.71
CA GLY A 56 8.52 -7.99 -1.26
C GLY A 56 9.25 -9.29 -0.91
N VAL A 57 8.49 -10.34 -0.60
CA VAL A 57 8.98 -11.70 -0.39
C VAL A 57 8.12 -12.64 -1.23
N SER A 58 8.76 -13.46 -2.07
CA SER A 58 8.05 -14.32 -3.02
C SER A 58 7.09 -15.29 -2.33
N CYS A 59 5.90 -15.47 -2.90
CA CYS A 59 4.90 -16.46 -2.51
C CYS A 59 5.47 -17.88 -2.36
N LYS A 60 6.53 -18.21 -3.12
CA LYS A 60 7.21 -19.51 -3.08
C LYS A 60 8.05 -19.74 -1.81
N SER A 61 8.25 -18.71 -0.99
CA SER A 61 8.88 -18.82 0.33
C SER A 61 7.91 -19.24 1.44
N LEU A 62 6.61 -19.08 1.21
CA LEU A 62 5.56 -19.41 2.16
C LEU A 62 5.28 -20.92 2.17
N PRO A 63 4.78 -21.48 3.28
CA PRO A 63 4.33 -22.86 3.32
C PRO A 63 3.08 -23.08 2.45
N GLU A 64 2.98 -24.24 1.80
CA GLU A 64 1.82 -24.60 0.96
C GLU A 64 0.47 -24.52 1.71
N LYS A 65 0.50 -24.80 3.02
CA LYS A 65 -0.70 -24.89 3.87
C LYS A 65 -0.42 -24.37 5.27
N VAL A 66 -1.45 -23.75 5.85
CA VAL A 66 -1.44 -23.22 7.21
C VAL A 66 -2.78 -23.59 7.85
N ASN A 67 -2.77 -24.18 9.06
CA ASN A 67 -3.97 -24.70 9.73
C ASN A 67 -4.85 -25.60 8.83
N PHE A 68 -4.20 -26.49 8.07
CA PHE A 68 -4.81 -27.40 7.06
C PHE A 68 -5.47 -26.72 5.85
N LEU A 69 -5.54 -25.39 5.80
CA LEU A 69 -6.04 -24.65 4.65
C LEU A 69 -4.90 -24.38 3.65
N PRO A 70 -5.16 -24.44 2.32
CA PRO A 70 -4.25 -23.94 1.30
C PRO A 70 -3.92 -22.47 1.54
N LEU A 71 -2.74 -22.03 1.11
CA LEU A 71 -2.29 -20.66 1.32
C LEU A 71 -3.06 -19.66 0.43
N GLU A 72 -3.41 -20.05 -0.80
CA GLU A 72 -4.04 -19.17 -1.80
C GLU A 72 -5.36 -18.56 -1.29
N VAL A 73 -6.13 -19.35 -0.55
CA VAL A 73 -7.45 -18.95 0.00
C VAL A 73 -7.35 -18.10 1.27
N GLN A 74 -6.15 -17.90 1.83
CA GLN A 74 -5.94 -17.14 3.08
C GLN A 74 -5.60 -15.66 2.86
N TYR A 75 -5.48 -15.20 1.61
CA TYR A 75 -5.36 -13.79 1.28
C TYR A 75 -6.73 -13.07 1.39
N PRO A 76 -6.80 -11.84 1.94
CA PRO A 76 -5.69 -11.05 2.50
C PRO A 76 -5.41 -11.31 3.98
N LEU A 77 -6.28 -12.06 4.68
CA LEU A 77 -6.29 -12.15 6.15
C LEU A 77 -4.95 -12.60 6.75
N LEU A 78 -4.24 -13.54 6.12
CA LEU A 78 -2.93 -13.96 6.63
C LEU A 78 -1.85 -12.90 6.41
N LEU A 79 -1.87 -12.17 5.28
CA LEU A 79 -0.97 -11.04 5.05
C LEU A 79 -1.23 -9.90 6.06
N GLN A 80 -2.49 -9.60 6.35
CA GLN A 80 -2.86 -8.59 7.36
C GLN A 80 -2.26 -8.95 8.73
N LYS A 81 -2.39 -10.21 9.17
CA LYS A 81 -1.81 -10.69 10.44
C LYS A 81 -0.28 -10.59 10.47
N ILE A 82 0.39 -10.94 9.39
CA ILE A 82 1.86 -10.81 9.26
C ILE A 82 2.26 -9.33 9.33
N ALA A 83 1.52 -8.44 8.68
CA ALA A 83 1.76 -7.00 8.70
C ALA A 83 1.54 -6.39 10.10
N ASP A 84 0.42 -6.73 10.76
CA ASP A 84 0.12 -6.30 12.13
C ASP A 84 1.20 -6.74 13.12
N TYR A 85 1.63 -7.99 13.02
CA TYR A 85 2.70 -8.56 13.84
C TYR A 85 4.03 -7.83 13.62
N LEU A 86 4.49 -7.71 12.37
CA LEU A 86 5.76 -7.03 12.06
C LEU A 86 5.72 -5.55 12.46
N ARG A 87 4.57 -4.88 12.28
CA ARG A 87 4.37 -3.50 12.73
C ARG A 87 4.53 -3.34 14.24
N ASP A 88 4.01 -4.26 15.05
CA ASP A 88 4.22 -4.19 16.50
C ASP A 88 5.65 -4.58 16.89
N TYR A 89 6.19 -5.62 16.25
CA TYR A 89 7.57 -6.09 16.45
C TYR A 89 8.61 -4.97 16.26
N ILE A 90 8.52 -4.20 15.16
CA ILE A 90 9.46 -3.08 14.93
C ILE A 90 9.07 -1.80 15.69
N ARG A 91 7.83 -1.67 16.21
CA ARG A 91 7.25 -0.41 16.73
C ARG A 91 8.21 0.32 17.66
N LYS A 92 8.78 -0.39 18.64
CA LYS A 92 9.66 0.21 19.65
C LYS A 92 10.97 0.71 19.03
N GLY A 93 11.67 -0.15 18.29
CA GLY A 93 12.93 0.19 17.63
C GLY A 93 12.75 1.30 16.59
N LEU A 94 11.59 1.35 15.92
CA LEU A 94 11.23 2.40 14.99
C LEU A 94 11.05 3.76 15.68
N VAL A 95 10.38 3.82 16.84
CA VAL A 95 10.31 5.07 17.64
C VAL A 95 11.70 5.50 18.08
N GLU A 96 12.53 4.58 18.59
CA GLU A 96 13.89 4.89 19.05
C GLU A 96 14.75 5.43 17.90
N ALA A 97 14.82 4.73 16.76
CA ALA A 97 15.60 5.14 15.59
C ALA A 97 15.12 6.45 14.93
N LEU A 98 13.80 6.73 14.94
CA LEU A 98 13.27 8.00 14.42
C LEU A 98 13.62 9.18 15.36
N VAL A 99 13.57 8.98 16.68
CA VAL A 99 13.96 10.02 17.66
C VAL A 99 15.48 10.26 17.63
N ASP A 100 16.29 9.23 17.40
CA ASP A 100 17.74 9.37 17.23
C ASP A 100 18.12 10.09 15.92
N TYR A 101 17.27 10.01 14.88
CA TYR A 101 17.42 10.78 13.63
C TYR A 101 17.02 12.26 13.80
N ASP A 102 15.86 12.53 14.40
CA ASP A 102 15.42 13.88 14.76
C ASP A 102 14.59 13.87 16.06
N GLU A 103 15.16 14.43 17.13
CA GLU A 103 14.52 14.50 18.46
C GLU A 103 13.14 15.19 18.41
N SER A 104 12.92 16.11 17.45
CA SER A 104 11.65 16.82 17.29
C SER A 104 10.48 15.86 16.99
N LEU A 105 10.76 14.75 16.30
CA LEU A 105 9.77 13.73 15.91
C LEU A 105 9.12 13.08 17.13
N LYS A 106 9.80 13.03 18.29
CA LYS A 106 9.23 12.53 19.55
C LYS A 106 7.91 13.22 19.92
N SER A 107 7.85 14.54 19.68
CA SER A 107 6.65 15.35 19.93
C SER A 107 5.57 15.15 18.86
N LYS A 108 5.97 15.00 17.59
CA LYS A 108 5.04 14.74 16.47
C LYS A 108 4.37 13.37 16.59
N MET A 109 5.14 12.34 16.96
CA MET A 109 4.67 10.94 17.02
C MET A 109 3.75 10.66 18.21
N ASN A 110 3.94 11.36 19.34
CA ASN A 110 3.27 11.06 20.61
C ASN A 110 3.34 9.55 21.01
N GLY A 111 4.46 8.90 20.66
CA GLY A 111 4.70 7.47 20.90
C GLY A 111 4.19 6.49 19.83
N ASP A 112 3.49 6.96 18.79
CA ASP A 112 3.07 6.13 17.65
C ASP A 112 3.87 6.50 16.38
N PRO A 113 4.82 5.66 15.93
CA PRO A 113 5.65 5.98 14.77
C PRO A 113 4.82 6.01 13.48
N TYR A 114 3.68 5.32 13.46
CA TYR A 114 2.80 5.22 12.31
C TYR A 114 2.01 6.51 12.00
N SER A 115 2.18 7.54 12.83
CA SER A 115 1.65 8.89 12.59
C SER A 115 2.52 9.74 11.66
N ILE A 116 3.80 9.37 11.44
CA ILE A 116 4.74 10.12 10.57
C ILE A 116 5.21 9.35 9.32
N LEU A 117 4.95 8.05 9.28
CA LEU A 117 5.08 7.17 8.11
C LEU A 117 4.06 6.04 8.24
N GLU A 118 3.57 5.46 7.16
CA GLU A 118 2.72 4.26 7.23
C GLU A 118 3.46 3.03 6.70
N VAL A 119 3.16 1.86 7.29
CA VAL A 119 3.55 0.54 6.77
C VAL A 119 2.26 -0.22 6.48
N GLU A 120 1.89 -0.38 5.22
CA GLU A 120 0.56 -0.90 4.83
C GLU A 120 0.29 -2.30 5.43
N HIS A 121 -0.87 -2.40 6.09
CA HIS A 121 -1.32 -3.59 6.82
C HIS A 121 -2.75 -4.00 6.47
N ASN A 122 -3.59 -3.09 5.99
CA ASN A 122 -5.01 -3.30 5.73
C ASN A 122 -5.24 -3.75 4.27
N TRP A 123 -4.54 -4.81 3.89
CA TRP A 123 -4.53 -5.36 2.54
C TRP A 123 -5.94 -5.77 2.10
N SER A 124 -6.39 -5.29 0.95
CA SER A 124 -7.68 -5.68 0.37
C SER A 124 -7.52 -6.71 -0.75
N PHE A 125 -8.60 -7.40 -1.09
CA PHE A 125 -8.66 -8.35 -2.22
C PHE A 125 -8.20 -7.80 -3.57
N ARG A 126 -8.08 -6.46 -3.72
CA ARG A 126 -7.66 -5.79 -4.96
C ARG A 126 -6.72 -4.61 -4.72
N HIS A 127 -5.89 -4.67 -3.67
CA HIS A 127 -4.83 -3.68 -3.47
C HIS A 127 -3.86 -3.72 -4.68
N LEU A 128 -3.44 -2.55 -5.18
CA LEU A 128 -2.53 -2.42 -6.32
C LEU A 128 -1.30 -1.62 -5.92
N PHE A 129 -0.12 -2.10 -6.28
CA PHE A 129 1.15 -1.42 -6.03
C PHE A 129 1.84 -1.02 -7.33
N ARG A 130 2.75 -0.05 -7.24
CA ARG A 130 3.59 0.40 -8.37
C ARG A 130 4.59 -0.69 -8.76
N MET A 131 4.59 -1.09 -10.03
CA MET A 131 5.52 -2.11 -10.55
C MET A 131 6.99 -1.65 -10.48
N PRO A 132 7.94 -2.56 -10.29
CA PRO A 132 9.36 -2.31 -10.56
C PRO A 132 9.55 -1.62 -11.92
N TYR A 133 10.48 -0.67 -11.97
CA TYR A 133 10.84 0.13 -13.15
C TYR A 133 9.74 1.00 -13.76
N SER A 134 8.52 1.04 -13.19
CA SER A 134 7.48 1.98 -13.62
C SER A 134 7.70 3.38 -13.04
N PHE A 135 7.29 4.41 -13.77
CA PHE A 135 7.36 5.80 -13.34
C PHE A 135 6.39 6.09 -12.18
N ASN A 136 6.77 7.01 -11.31
CA ASN A 136 5.88 7.72 -10.42
C ASN A 136 5.30 8.95 -11.13
N GLU A 137 3.97 9.02 -11.24
CA GLU A 137 3.26 10.05 -12.01
C GLU A 137 3.42 11.47 -11.47
N LYS A 138 3.84 11.63 -10.20
CA LYS A 138 4.02 12.94 -9.54
C LYS A 138 5.46 13.43 -9.57
N THR A 139 6.42 12.52 -9.45
CA THR A 139 7.86 12.87 -9.34
C THR A 139 8.65 12.58 -10.62
N TRP A 140 8.10 11.79 -11.54
CA TRP A 140 8.78 11.24 -12.72
C TRP A 140 10.04 10.41 -12.41
N LEU A 141 10.18 9.98 -11.16
CA LEU A 141 11.20 9.03 -10.73
C LEU A 141 10.75 7.60 -10.99
N VAL A 142 11.71 6.73 -11.25
CA VAL A 142 11.49 5.30 -11.48
C VAL A 142 11.33 4.58 -10.13
N SER A 143 10.37 3.66 -10.03
CA SER A 143 10.28 2.75 -8.88
C SER A 143 11.39 1.70 -8.98
N LEU A 144 12.57 2.07 -8.48
CA LEU A 144 13.83 1.37 -8.71
C LEU A 144 14.05 0.28 -7.66
N PRO A 145 14.18 -1.02 -8.04
CA PRO A 145 14.74 -2.05 -7.18
C PRO A 145 16.14 -1.69 -6.69
N ILE A 146 16.38 -1.95 -5.41
CA ILE A 146 17.59 -1.59 -4.69
C ILE A 146 18.13 -2.84 -4.02
N ASP A 147 19.42 -3.08 -4.24
CA ASP A 147 20.21 -4.03 -3.46
C ASP A 147 20.21 -3.61 -1.98
N ILE A 148 19.82 -4.51 -1.08
CA ILE A 148 19.61 -4.24 0.34
C ILE A 148 20.89 -3.64 0.99
N ASP A 149 22.07 -4.16 0.62
CA ASP A 149 23.37 -3.67 1.11
C ASP A 149 23.68 -2.22 0.67
N LYS A 150 22.91 -1.69 -0.28
CA LYS A 150 23.02 -0.32 -0.81
C LYS A 150 21.91 0.62 -0.30
N LEU A 151 20.96 0.15 0.53
CA LEU A 151 19.86 0.98 1.04
C LEU A 151 20.35 2.27 1.72
N ASP A 152 21.33 2.16 2.62
CA ASP A 152 21.93 3.30 3.34
C ASP A 152 22.69 4.28 2.42
N ARG A 153 22.92 3.92 1.15
CA ARG A 153 23.65 4.73 0.15
C ARG A 153 22.77 5.23 -0.99
N PHE A 154 21.52 4.77 -1.07
CA PHE A 154 20.59 5.10 -2.14
C PHE A 154 20.26 6.60 -2.17
N LYS A 155 20.28 7.21 -3.36
CA LYS A 155 19.92 8.61 -3.58
C LYS A 155 18.73 8.71 -4.53
N VAL A 156 17.91 9.74 -4.31
CA VAL A 156 16.78 10.08 -5.19
C VAL A 156 17.25 10.32 -6.64
N GLU A 157 18.49 10.81 -6.81
CA GLU A 157 19.20 10.91 -8.08
C GLU A 157 19.27 9.59 -8.85
N ASP A 158 19.48 8.46 -8.18
CA ASP A 158 19.68 7.16 -8.82
C ASP A 158 18.40 6.68 -9.52
N ALA A 159 17.24 7.07 -8.98
CA ALA A 159 15.91 6.81 -9.55
C ALA A 159 15.51 7.78 -10.68
N LYS A 160 16.37 8.72 -11.10
CA LYS A 160 16.11 9.56 -12.28
C LYS A 160 16.20 8.69 -13.54
N PRO A 161 15.30 8.81 -14.53
CA PRO A 161 15.21 7.85 -15.64
C PRO A 161 16.52 7.67 -16.43
N LYS A 162 17.28 8.75 -16.62
CA LYS A 162 18.60 8.76 -17.28
C LYS A 162 19.75 8.10 -16.50
N ASN A 163 19.53 7.79 -15.21
CA ASN A 163 20.53 7.20 -14.30
C ASN A 163 20.26 5.72 -14.02
N VAL A 164 19.08 5.21 -14.40
CA VAL A 164 18.75 3.78 -14.28
C VAL A 164 19.62 2.97 -15.25
N GLN A 165 20.37 2.02 -14.72
CA GLN A 165 21.36 1.24 -15.47
C GLN A 165 20.71 0.13 -16.30
N SER A 166 21.44 -0.40 -17.29
CA SER A 166 20.99 -1.51 -18.15
C SER A 166 20.82 -2.83 -17.41
N ASP A 167 21.61 -3.02 -16.35
CA ASP A 167 21.68 -4.28 -15.60
C ASP A 167 20.60 -4.26 -14.51
N LEU A 168 19.36 -4.38 -14.97
CA LEU A 168 18.17 -4.29 -14.13
C LEU A 168 18.17 -5.43 -13.10
N LEU A 169 18.19 -5.07 -11.81
CA LEU A 169 17.94 -5.99 -10.71
C LEU A 169 16.53 -6.60 -10.82
N GLY A 170 16.43 -7.89 -10.51
CA GLY A 170 15.16 -8.58 -10.33
C GLY A 170 14.36 -8.07 -9.12
N PHE A 171 13.12 -8.52 -8.98
CA PHE A 171 12.27 -8.20 -7.83
C PHE A 171 11.32 -9.37 -7.53
N MET A 172 11.55 -10.04 -6.40
CA MET A 172 10.92 -11.29 -5.95
C MET A 172 11.22 -12.53 -6.80
N ASP A 173 12.30 -12.49 -7.60
CA ASP A 173 12.77 -13.62 -8.41
C ASP A 173 13.52 -14.69 -7.59
N ALA A 174 14.19 -14.28 -6.51
CA ALA A 174 14.89 -15.15 -5.58
C ALA A 174 13.97 -15.59 -4.42
N PHE A 175 14.07 -16.85 -4.01
CA PHE A 175 13.30 -17.44 -2.92
C PHE A 175 13.95 -18.76 -2.46
N LYS A 176 13.65 -19.17 -1.22
CA LYS A 176 13.85 -20.55 -0.74
C LYS A 176 12.52 -21.08 -0.21
N GLU A 177 12.18 -22.31 -0.55
CA GLU A 177 10.91 -22.92 -0.11
C GLU A 177 10.81 -23.02 1.42
N ASN A 178 9.63 -22.70 1.96
CA ASN A 178 9.32 -22.66 3.40
C ASN A 178 10.21 -21.72 4.25
N GLU A 179 10.96 -20.80 3.62
CA GLU A 179 11.79 -19.81 4.32
C GLU A 179 10.98 -18.84 5.20
N ALA A 180 9.73 -18.54 4.83
CA ALA A 180 8.83 -17.68 5.60
C ALA A 180 7.95 -18.43 6.61
N LEU A 181 8.24 -19.71 6.92
CA LEU A 181 7.45 -20.51 7.85
C LEU A 181 7.42 -19.92 9.27
N ASP A 182 8.58 -19.59 9.84
CA ASP A 182 8.67 -19.12 11.22
C ASP A 182 7.97 -17.75 11.38
N LEU A 183 8.11 -16.86 10.38
CA LEU A 183 7.35 -15.60 10.30
C LEU A 183 5.83 -15.81 10.35
N VAL A 184 5.32 -16.79 9.59
CA VAL A 184 3.89 -17.12 9.56
C VAL A 184 3.41 -17.66 10.92
N MET A 185 4.21 -18.51 11.57
CA MET A 185 3.87 -19.08 12.88
C MET A 185 3.81 -18.02 13.97
N GLU A 186 4.86 -17.19 14.09
CA GLU A 186 4.94 -16.10 15.06
C GLU A 186 3.80 -15.08 14.90
N ALA A 187 3.46 -14.71 13.65
CA ALA A 187 2.34 -13.81 13.37
C ALA A 187 0.97 -14.37 13.80
N LEU A 188 0.77 -15.69 13.68
CA LEU A 188 -0.45 -16.36 14.11
C LEU A 188 -0.54 -16.46 15.64
N ASP A 189 0.57 -16.77 16.31
CA ASP A 189 0.62 -16.83 17.77
C ASP A 189 0.39 -15.44 18.39
N TYR A 190 1.03 -14.39 17.84
CA TYR A 190 0.75 -12.99 18.17
C TYR A 190 -0.74 -12.65 18.01
N THR A 191 -1.34 -12.98 16.86
CA THR A 191 -2.77 -12.74 16.64
C THR A 191 -3.62 -13.44 17.69
N CYS A 192 -3.29 -14.69 18.02
CA CYS A 192 -4.00 -15.46 19.04
C CYS A 192 -3.85 -14.85 20.45
N GLU A 193 -2.77 -14.13 20.74
CA GLU A 193 -2.62 -13.35 21.97
C GLU A 193 -3.47 -12.08 21.97
N GLU A 194 -3.50 -11.34 20.87
CA GLU A 194 -4.35 -10.14 20.73
C GLU A 194 -5.84 -10.49 20.83
N ASP A 195 -6.32 -11.55 20.17
CA ASP A 195 -7.69 -12.06 20.32
C ASP A 195 -8.04 -12.37 21.80
N LYS A 196 -7.08 -12.93 22.57
CA LYS A 196 -7.22 -13.19 24.01
C LYS A 196 -7.20 -11.91 24.85
N LYS A 197 -6.48 -10.86 24.43
CA LYS A 197 -6.44 -9.56 25.10
C LYS A 197 -7.72 -8.78 24.83
N GLU A 198 -8.18 -8.72 23.58
CA GLU A 198 -9.40 -8.05 23.16
C GLU A 198 -10.65 -8.70 23.79
N SER A 199 -10.80 -10.02 23.71
CA SER A 199 -11.93 -10.71 24.36
C SER A 199 -11.96 -10.56 25.90
N LYS A 200 -10.82 -10.34 26.56
CA LYS A 200 -10.75 -9.94 27.99
C LYS A 200 -11.14 -8.47 28.19
N ARG A 201 -10.76 -7.58 27.26
CA ARG A 201 -11.13 -6.16 27.26
C ARG A 201 -12.64 -6.00 27.06
N ASP A 202 -13.25 -6.71 26.14
CA ASP A 202 -14.70 -6.67 25.90
C ASP A 202 -15.51 -7.19 27.09
N LYS A 203 -15.08 -8.31 27.70
CA LYS A 203 -15.69 -8.78 28.95
C LYS A 203 -15.58 -7.75 30.09
N ARG A 204 -14.55 -6.89 30.09
CA ARG A 204 -14.42 -5.77 31.04
C ARG A 204 -15.29 -4.58 30.63
N THR A 205 -15.35 -4.20 29.36
CA THR A 205 -16.16 -3.07 28.88
C THR A 205 -17.66 -3.37 28.98
N ASP A 206 -18.11 -4.61 28.72
CA ASP A 206 -19.50 -5.03 28.94
C ASP A 206 -19.86 -5.13 30.43
N LYS A 207 -18.92 -5.58 31.28
CA LYS A 207 -19.10 -5.53 32.74
C LYS A 207 -19.16 -4.09 33.25
N LEU A 208 -18.39 -3.17 32.66
CA LEU A 208 -18.44 -1.74 32.96
C LEU A 208 -19.73 -1.08 32.45
N ARG A 209 -20.13 -1.36 31.20
CA ARG A 209 -21.38 -0.90 30.57
C ARG A 209 -22.61 -1.39 31.31
N SER A 210 -22.64 -2.64 31.80
CA SER A 210 -23.74 -3.13 32.64
C SER A 210 -23.77 -2.42 34.01
N HIS A 211 -22.61 -2.12 34.60
CA HIS A 211 -22.52 -1.29 35.81
C HIS A 211 -22.98 0.16 35.60
N MET A 212 -22.68 0.76 34.44
CA MET A 212 -23.10 2.12 34.08
C MET A 212 -24.60 2.17 33.72
N ARG A 213 -25.12 1.15 33.03
CA ARG A 213 -26.57 0.99 32.79
C ARG A 213 -27.36 0.87 34.11
N ALA A 214 -26.83 0.15 35.09
CA ALA A 214 -27.39 0.06 36.44
C ALA A 214 -27.33 1.38 37.24
N ARG A 215 -26.60 2.40 36.75
CA ARG A 215 -26.47 3.73 37.36
C ARG A 215 -27.06 4.88 36.52
N GLY A 216 -27.81 4.57 35.46
CA GLY A 216 -28.71 5.54 34.83
C GLY A 216 -28.06 6.67 34.02
N ALA A 217 -26.91 6.43 33.37
CA ALA A 217 -26.34 7.39 32.42
C ALA A 217 -25.87 6.70 31.13
N PHE A 218 -26.26 7.26 29.98
CA PHE A 218 -25.81 6.86 28.64
C PHE A 218 -25.31 8.11 27.91
N ILE A 219 -24.06 8.07 27.43
CA ILE A 219 -23.43 9.12 26.61
C ILE A 219 -23.24 8.57 25.19
N ARG A 220 -23.31 9.42 24.16
CA ARG A 220 -23.05 9.06 22.76
C ARG A 220 -22.06 10.06 22.16
N ASP A 221 -20.98 9.54 21.58
CA ASP A 221 -19.82 10.33 21.12
C ASP A 221 -19.94 10.90 19.70
N THR A 222 -19.03 11.82 19.39
CA THR A 222 -19.34 13.11 18.76
C THR A 222 -18.04 13.86 18.30
N LYS A 223 -18.08 15.01 17.57
CA LYS A 223 -16.89 15.79 17.06
C LYS A 223 -17.15 17.32 16.82
N GLU A 224 -16.86 18.21 17.79
CA GLU A 224 -17.09 19.70 17.73
C GLU A 224 -15.85 20.51 18.17
N LYS A 225 -15.74 21.77 17.73
CA LYS A 225 -14.68 22.71 18.13
C LYS A 225 -15.23 23.78 19.07
N VAL A 226 -14.56 23.98 20.21
CA VAL A 226 -14.84 25.05 21.16
C VAL A 226 -13.53 25.81 21.43
N GLU A 227 -13.59 27.13 21.38
CA GLU A 227 -12.45 28.00 21.66
C GLU A 227 -12.30 28.22 23.18
N LYS A 228 -11.08 28.03 23.70
CA LYS A 228 -10.71 28.43 25.06
C LYS A 228 -9.32 29.06 25.05
N GLU A 229 -9.18 30.18 25.74
CA GLU A 229 -7.88 30.83 26.03
C GLU A 229 -7.00 31.05 24.78
N GLY A 230 -7.63 31.40 23.65
CA GLY A 230 -6.94 31.72 22.39
C GLY A 230 -6.34 30.53 21.64
N VAL A 231 -6.64 29.28 22.06
CA VAL A 231 -6.17 28.06 21.38
C VAL A 231 -7.38 27.19 21.02
N PHE A 232 -7.47 26.80 19.74
CA PHE A 232 -8.48 25.86 19.27
C PHE A 232 -8.12 24.43 19.65
N VAL A 233 -8.96 23.78 20.46
CA VAL A 233 -8.82 22.36 20.82
C VAL A 233 -9.95 21.56 20.16
N GLU A 234 -9.61 20.45 19.50
CA GLU A 234 -10.61 19.55 18.91
C GLU A 234 -11.24 18.63 19.96
N GLN A 235 -12.57 18.71 20.09
CA GLN A 235 -13.40 17.90 21.00
C GLN A 235 -14.63 17.34 20.25
N ARG A 236 -15.76 17.16 20.96
CA ARG A 236 -16.80 16.16 20.69
C ARG A 236 -18.24 16.67 21.00
N ALA A 237 -18.98 16.99 19.92
CA ALA A 237 -20.39 17.45 19.71
C ALA A 237 -20.77 16.94 18.29
N SER A 238 -21.83 16.15 18.02
CA SER A 238 -21.90 15.33 16.78
C SER A 238 -22.69 15.95 15.64
N LYS A 239 -22.42 15.49 14.41
CA LYS A 239 -23.18 15.91 13.23
C LYS A 239 -23.53 14.78 12.27
N VAL A 240 -24.82 14.73 11.96
CA VAL A 240 -25.35 14.17 10.71
C VAL A 240 -25.19 15.28 9.65
N ILE A 241 -24.54 14.97 8.54
CA ILE A 241 -24.53 15.83 7.35
C ILE A 241 -25.77 15.48 6.54
N SER A 242 -26.61 16.48 6.24
CA SER A 242 -27.87 16.30 5.52
C SER A 242 -28.19 17.46 4.57
N ASP A 243 -27.18 18.23 4.16
CA ASP A 243 -27.36 19.36 3.25
C ASP A 243 -26.91 18.97 1.83
N GLN A 244 -27.84 19.10 0.87
CA GLN A 244 -27.62 18.80 -0.54
C GLN A 244 -26.54 19.71 -1.16
N THR A 245 -26.41 20.94 -0.63
CA THR A 245 -25.56 22.01 -1.18
C THR A 245 -24.07 21.74 -0.97
N GLU A 246 -23.70 21.07 0.13
CA GLU A 246 -22.31 20.68 0.40
C GLU A 246 -21.84 19.57 -0.56
N ILE A 247 -22.73 18.67 -0.95
CA ILE A 247 -22.46 17.59 -1.91
C ILE A 247 -22.21 18.16 -3.32
N GLU A 248 -23.01 19.14 -3.75
CA GLU A 248 -22.85 19.78 -5.07
C GLU A 248 -21.55 20.60 -5.19
N ASN A 249 -21.10 21.23 -4.11
CA ASN A 249 -19.83 21.96 -4.11
C ASN A 249 -18.63 20.99 -4.16
N LEU A 250 -18.67 19.89 -3.40
CA LEU A 250 -17.64 18.85 -3.45
C LEU A 250 -17.53 18.22 -4.85
N ALA A 251 -18.66 18.03 -5.55
CA ALA A 251 -18.67 17.54 -6.93
C ALA A 251 -17.98 18.52 -7.91
N LYS A 252 -18.20 19.83 -7.76
CA LYS A 252 -17.54 20.87 -8.58
C LYS A 252 -16.03 20.96 -8.33
N ASP A 253 -15.60 20.82 -7.09
CA ASP A 253 -14.17 20.81 -6.75
C ASP A 253 -13.46 19.56 -7.34
N ILE A 254 -14.13 18.40 -7.33
CA ILE A 254 -13.66 17.18 -8.01
C ILE A 254 -13.59 17.37 -9.53
N GLU A 255 -14.54 18.11 -10.13
CA GLU A 255 -14.54 18.41 -11.56
C GLU A 255 -13.37 19.34 -11.95
N LYS A 256 -13.10 20.35 -11.12
CA LYS A 256 -11.97 21.27 -11.28
C LYS A 256 -10.60 20.59 -11.11
N LEU A 257 -10.50 19.61 -10.22
CA LEU A 257 -9.30 18.78 -10.05
C LEU A 257 -8.99 17.89 -11.27
N LYS A 258 -10.00 17.55 -12.10
CA LYS A 258 -9.78 16.76 -13.33
C LYS A 258 -9.16 17.57 -14.47
N THR A 259 -9.33 18.90 -14.48
CA THR A 259 -8.81 19.77 -15.54
C THR A 259 -7.34 20.17 -15.36
N ASP A 260 -6.80 20.11 -14.14
CA ASP A 260 -5.43 20.59 -13.83
C ASP A 260 -4.33 19.51 -13.95
N ILE A 261 -4.67 18.28 -14.37
CA ILE A 261 -3.68 17.21 -14.60
C ILE A 261 -2.93 17.49 -15.92
N LYS A 262 -1.71 18.03 -15.83
CA LYS A 262 -0.78 18.12 -16.96
C LYS A 262 -0.17 16.75 -17.26
N TYR A 263 -0.45 16.21 -18.44
CA TYR A 263 0.19 15.00 -18.97
C TYR A 263 1.64 15.32 -19.37
N GLY A 264 2.58 14.47 -18.96
CA GLY A 264 4.01 14.82 -18.93
C GLY A 264 4.81 14.59 -20.21
N VAL A 265 4.15 14.39 -21.35
CA VAL A 265 4.79 14.24 -22.66
C VAL A 265 4.12 15.21 -23.63
N THR A 266 4.92 16.03 -24.32
CA THR A 266 4.44 17.00 -25.32
C THR A 266 4.06 16.37 -26.65
N ASP A 267 4.61 15.18 -26.91
CA ASP A 267 4.55 14.50 -28.20
C ASP A 267 4.02 13.07 -28.01
N LYS A 268 3.20 12.60 -28.96
CA LYS A 268 2.60 11.26 -28.92
C LYS A 268 3.67 10.18 -29.03
N ILE A 269 3.71 9.25 -28.07
CA ILE A 269 4.60 8.08 -28.10
C ILE A 269 4.01 7.00 -29.04
N PRO A 270 4.73 6.55 -30.08
CA PRO A 270 4.28 5.46 -30.96
C PRO A 270 4.20 4.08 -30.27
N GLU A 271 3.34 3.18 -30.79
CA GLU A 271 3.12 1.84 -30.19
C GLU A 271 4.38 0.96 -30.13
N GLU A 272 5.33 1.16 -31.04
CA GLU A 272 6.59 0.40 -31.08
C GLU A 272 7.46 0.60 -29.81
N PHE A 273 7.24 1.68 -29.06
CA PHE A 273 7.91 1.98 -27.79
C PHE A 273 7.09 1.56 -26.56
N PHE A 274 5.92 0.96 -26.74
CA PHE A 274 5.09 0.54 -25.60
C PHE A 274 5.74 -0.61 -24.82
N PRO A 275 5.63 -0.62 -23.48
CA PRO A 275 6.22 -1.66 -22.67
C PRO A 275 5.54 -3.02 -22.95
N PRO A 276 6.27 -4.16 -22.85
CA PRO A 276 5.75 -5.48 -23.20
C PRO A 276 4.44 -5.87 -22.51
N CYS A 277 4.18 -5.38 -21.30
CA CYS A 277 2.91 -5.61 -20.59
C CYS A 277 1.70 -4.97 -21.30
N ILE A 278 1.82 -3.74 -21.83
CA ILE A 278 0.77 -3.08 -22.61
C ILE A 278 0.56 -3.81 -23.94
N ASN A 279 1.65 -4.20 -24.61
CA ASN A 279 1.59 -5.00 -25.83
C ASN A 279 0.98 -6.40 -25.61
N ASN A 280 1.14 -6.98 -24.42
CA ASN A 280 0.47 -8.22 -24.05
C ASN A 280 -1.02 -8.02 -23.77
N ILE A 281 -1.43 -6.91 -23.14
CA ILE A 281 -2.85 -6.55 -23.02
C ILE A 281 -3.46 -6.41 -24.43
N PHE A 282 -2.78 -5.71 -25.36
CA PHE A 282 -3.29 -5.47 -26.71
C PHE A 282 -3.48 -6.72 -27.59
N LYS A 283 -2.95 -7.89 -27.19
CA LYS A 283 -3.22 -9.19 -27.83
C LYS A 283 -4.59 -9.78 -27.47
N GLY A 284 -5.30 -9.18 -26.52
CA GLY A 284 -6.59 -9.65 -25.99
C GLY A 284 -6.42 -10.34 -24.63
N LEU A 285 -7.50 -10.36 -23.85
CA LEU A 285 -7.53 -10.90 -22.48
C LEU A 285 -8.76 -11.76 -22.21
N LYS A 286 -8.52 -12.99 -21.74
CA LYS A 286 -9.58 -13.92 -21.31
C LYS A 286 -10.34 -13.43 -20.07
N ASP A 287 -9.70 -12.65 -19.20
CA ASP A 287 -10.29 -12.04 -18.00
C ASP A 287 -9.60 -10.70 -17.66
N GLY A 288 -10.17 -9.90 -16.76
CA GLY A 288 -9.61 -8.62 -16.30
C GLY A 288 -9.86 -7.46 -17.27
N ARG A 289 -10.64 -7.67 -18.34
CA ARG A 289 -10.85 -6.71 -19.45
C ARG A 289 -11.26 -5.31 -18.97
N LYS A 290 -12.18 -5.19 -18.01
CA LYS A 290 -12.61 -3.88 -17.45
C LYS A 290 -11.47 -3.13 -16.75
N ARG A 291 -10.54 -3.84 -16.10
CA ARG A 291 -9.32 -3.26 -15.51
C ARG A 291 -8.31 -2.90 -16.60
N ALA A 292 -8.20 -3.71 -17.64
CA ALA A 292 -7.36 -3.41 -18.80
C ALA A 292 -7.79 -2.14 -19.53
N VAL A 293 -9.09 -1.91 -19.74
CA VAL A 293 -9.61 -0.62 -20.27
C VAL A 293 -9.11 0.55 -19.42
N PHE A 294 -9.24 0.49 -18.09
CA PHE A 294 -8.75 1.53 -17.19
C PHE A 294 -7.22 1.73 -17.29
N ILE A 295 -6.44 0.65 -17.36
CA ILE A 295 -4.98 0.71 -17.52
C ILE A 295 -4.61 1.36 -18.87
N LEU A 296 -5.24 0.92 -19.96
CA LEU A 296 -4.98 1.42 -21.31
C LEU A 296 -5.35 2.90 -21.46
N ILE A 297 -6.49 3.34 -20.93
CA ILE A 297 -6.87 4.77 -20.92
C ILE A 297 -5.80 5.60 -20.19
N ASN A 298 -5.41 5.22 -18.97
CA ASN A 298 -4.43 5.99 -18.21
C ASN A 298 -3.03 5.96 -18.86
N PHE A 299 -2.62 4.82 -19.41
CA PHE A 299 -1.35 4.68 -20.11
C PHE A 299 -1.31 5.54 -21.38
N LEU A 300 -2.29 5.40 -22.28
CA LEU A 300 -2.30 6.11 -23.57
C LEU A 300 -2.41 7.63 -23.38
N ARG A 301 -3.22 8.11 -22.42
CA ARG A 301 -3.25 9.54 -22.07
C ARG A 301 -1.91 10.05 -21.53
N SER A 302 -1.23 9.23 -20.71
CA SER A 302 0.12 9.56 -20.22
C SER A 302 1.19 9.50 -21.32
N ALA A 303 0.93 8.74 -22.39
CA ALA A 303 1.76 8.60 -23.57
C ALA A 303 1.45 9.63 -24.69
N GLY A 304 0.63 10.65 -24.40
CA GLY A 304 0.32 11.74 -25.33
C GLY A 304 -0.66 11.38 -26.45
N TRP A 305 -1.51 10.36 -26.27
CA TRP A 305 -2.57 10.02 -27.24
C TRP A 305 -3.84 10.83 -27.01
N GLU A 306 -4.48 11.25 -28.10
CA GLU A 306 -5.72 12.01 -28.06
C GLU A 306 -6.92 11.10 -27.74
N TRP A 307 -7.94 11.63 -27.06
CA TRP A 307 -9.10 10.85 -26.59
C TRP A 307 -9.80 10.05 -27.69
N LYS A 308 -9.90 10.62 -28.91
CA LYS A 308 -10.49 9.95 -30.06
C LYS A 308 -9.67 8.71 -30.49
N GLU A 309 -8.34 8.84 -30.51
CA GLU A 309 -7.43 7.76 -30.88
C GLU A 309 -7.47 6.64 -29.83
N ILE A 310 -7.61 7.01 -28.56
CA ILE A 310 -7.79 6.06 -27.44
C ILE A 310 -9.09 5.29 -27.60
N GLU A 311 -10.19 5.96 -27.93
CA GLU A 311 -11.50 5.33 -28.13
C GLU A 311 -11.48 4.36 -29.33
N GLU A 312 -10.93 4.77 -30.46
CA GLU A 312 -10.76 3.93 -31.65
C GLU A 312 -9.89 2.70 -31.34
N ARG A 313 -8.73 2.90 -30.70
CA ARG A 313 -7.79 1.83 -30.36
C ARG A 313 -8.34 0.83 -29.33
N LEU A 314 -9.20 1.29 -28.41
CA LEU A 314 -9.90 0.43 -27.45
C LEU A 314 -10.98 -0.41 -28.12
N LYS A 315 -11.70 0.10 -29.12
CA LYS A 315 -12.68 -0.68 -29.90
C LYS A 315 -12.00 -1.82 -30.65
N GLU A 316 -10.92 -1.54 -31.40
CA GLU A 316 -10.10 -2.57 -32.06
C GLU A 316 -9.55 -3.63 -31.10
N TRP A 317 -9.20 -3.24 -29.88
CA TRP A 317 -8.74 -4.16 -28.85
C TRP A 317 -9.89 -5.02 -28.31
N ASN A 318 -11.07 -4.43 -28.15
CA ASN A 318 -12.25 -5.11 -27.63
C ASN A 318 -12.73 -6.23 -28.55
N GLU A 319 -12.64 -6.03 -29.87
CA GLU A 319 -12.93 -7.04 -30.90
C GLU A 319 -12.01 -8.28 -30.84
N LYS A 320 -10.82 -8.16 -30.24
CA LYS A 320 -9.85 -9.26 -30.07
C LYS A 320 -10.13 -10.11 -28.83
N ASN A 321 -11.09 -9.72 -27.99
CA ASN A 321 -11.44 -10.43 -26.76
C ASN A 321 -12.50 -11.52 -27.03
N PRO A 322 -12.45 -12.68 -26.33
CA PRO A 322 -13.47 -13.74 -26.49
C PRO A 322 -14.91 -13.30 -26.19
N GLU A 323 -15.05 -12.28 -25.35
CA GLU A 323 -16.30 -11.63 -24.97
C GLU A 323 -16.03 -10.12 -24.94
N PRO A 324 -16.48 -9.36 -25.95
CA PRO A 324 -16.39 -7.91 -25.95
C PRO A 324 -17.08 -7.30 -24.71
N ILE A 325 -16.57 -6.16 -24.24
CA ILE A 325 -17.27 -5.30 -23.28
C ILE A 325 -18.22 -4.39 -24.06
N ASP A 326 -19.49 -4.34 -23.66
CA ASP A 326 -20.49 -3.37 -24.15
C ASP A 326 -20.17 -1.92 -23.71
#